data_AF-A0AAW5CPQ8-F1
#
_entry.id   AF-A0AAW5CPQ8-F1
#
_cell.length_a   1.000
_cell.length_b   1.000
_cell.length_c   1.000
_cell.angle_alpha   90.00
_cell.angle_beta   90.00
_cell.angle_gamma   90.00
#
_symmetry.space_group_name_H-M   'P 1'
#
loop_
_entity.id
_entity.type
_entity.pdbx_description
1 polymer ?
#
loop_
_entity_poly.entity_id
_entity_poly.type
_entity_poly.pdbx_seq_one_letter_code
_entity_poly.pdbx_strand_id
1 'polypeptide(L)'
;MKVDLRKSPLQMFSRQLVRLKYVQHIQNDLNIETTRKFDSKIRYLNQTYVFHLVAYWQDFVESLVRRKFTDIKSYSGPYPLDDLLAQNVENKLKRFNTPNTKNIDQLLKDTFGLTKVTTCWDTEDFSRVQAKERLDGILLSRHQIAHRGLTSRELSYESNFEDMEFIFELATLLQKAVDDHAV
;
A
#
# COMPACT_ATOMS: atom_id res chain seq x y z
N MET A 1 13.06 15.56 24.37
CA MET A 1 12.42 14.96 23.18
C MET A 1 12.40 13.44 23.38
N LYS A 2 11.24 12.81 23.60
CA LYS A 2 11.17 11.34 23.68
C LYS A 2 11.34 10.80 22.26
N VAL A 3 12.35 9.96 22.04
CA VAL A 3 12.52 9.27 20.75
C VAL A 3 11.46 8.17 20.68
N ASP A 4 10.58 8.23 19.67
CA ASP A 4 9.65 7.13 19.38
C ASP A 4 10.43 5.97 18.75
N LEU A 5 10.61 4.89 19.50
CA LEU A 5 11.33 3.69 19.06
C LEU A 5 10.44 2.72 18.26
N ARG A 6 9.14 3.02 18.10
CA ARG A 6 8.23 2.19 17.31
C ARG A 6 8.58 2.32 15.83
N LYS A 7 8.49 1.20 15.10
CA LYS A 7 8.64 1.23 13.64
C LYS A 7 7.47 1.97 13.01
N SER A 8 7.76 2.85 12.06
CA SER A 8 6.71 3.52 11.29
C SER A 8 6.03 2.55 10.32
N PRO A 9 4.78 2.81 9.91
CA PRO A 9 4.09 2.08 8.85
C PRO A 9 4.95 1.98 7.60
N LEU A 10 5.62 3.06 7.18
CA LEU A 10 6.52 3.08 6.03
C LEU A 10 7.74 2.16 6.24
N GLN A 11 8.34 2.11 7.43
CA GLN A 11 9.42 1.18 7.73
C GLN A 11 8.97 -0.28 7.69
N MET A 12 7.75 -0.56 8.17
CA MET A 12 7.15 -1.90 8.09
C MET A 12 6.87 -2.29 6.64
N PHE A 13 6.31 -1.37 5.86
CA PHE A 13 6.01 -1.54 4.45
C PHE A 13 7.27 -1.77 3.62
N SER A 14 8.30 -0.94 3.78
CA SER A 14 9.61 -1.13 3.13
C SER A 14 10.18 -2.54 3.39
N ARG A 15 10.11 -3.02 4.63
CA ARG A 15 10.56 -4.39 4.98
C ARG A 15 9.72 -5.47 4.30
N GLN A 16 8.42 -5.26 4.10
CA GLN A 16 7.56 -6.19 3.36
C GLN A 16 7.92 -6.19 1.87
N LEU A 17 8.12 -5.01 1.26
CA LEU A 17 8.53 -4.86 -0.13
C LEU A 17 9.85 -5.57 -0.44
N VAL A 18 10.82 -5.51 0.48
CA VAL A 18 12.08 -6.27 0.35
C VAL A 18 11.85 -7.78 0.17
N ARG A 19 10.73 -8.34 0.65
CA ARG A 19 10.42 -9.76 0.45
C ARG A 19 10.02 -10.08 -0.99
N LEU A 20 9.52 -9.10 -1.75
CA LEU A 20 9.15 -9.29 -3.16
C LEU A 20 10.37 -9.66 -4.02
N LYS A 21 11.59 -9.29 -3.59
CA LYS A 21 12.84 -9.71 -4.25
C LYS A 21 12.97 -11.22 -4.37
N TYR A 22 12.35 -12.01 -3.48
CA TYR A 22 12.42 -13.46 -3.59
C TYR A 22 11.67 -13.99 -4.81
N VAL A 23 10.59 -13.33 -5.23
CA VAL A 23 9.92 -13.67 -6.49
C VAL A 23 10.88 -13.49 -7.67
N GLN A 24 11.61 -12.37 -7.66
CA GLN A 24 12.62 -12.04 -8.67
C GLN A 24 13.82 -13.00 -8.65
N HIS A 25 14.32 -13.36 -7.46
CA HIS A 25 15.40 -14.35 -7.33
C HIS A 25 14.97 -15.71 -7.89
N ILE A 26 13.75 -16.16 -7.58
CA ILE A 26 13.22 -17.41 -8.15
C ILE A 26 13.15 -17.34 -9.68
N GLN A 27 12.76 -16.20 -10.27
CA GLN A 27 12.76 -16.05 -11.74
C GLN A 27 14.17 -16.20 -12.32
N ASN A 28 15.17 -15.60 -11.68
CA ASN A 28 16.57 -15.70 -12.09
C ASN A 28 17.10 -17.14 -11.98
N ASP A 29 16.78 -17.83 -10.89
CA ASP A 29 17.16 -19.24 -10.69
C ASP A 29 16.56 -20.13 -11.78
N LEU A 30 15.28 -19.93 -12.12
CA LEU A 30 14.60 -20.67 -13.19
C LEU A 30 15.18 -20.40 -14.58
N ASN A 31 15.81 -19.25 -14.80
CA ASN A 31 16.41 -18.88 -16.09
C ASN A 31 17.74 -19.61 -16.34
N ILE A 32 18.41 -20.03 -15.27
CA ILE A 32 19.68 -20.77 -15.34
C ILE A 32 19.42 -22.26 -15.58
N GLU A 33 18.34 -22.82 -15.03
CA GLU A 33 18.00 -24.24 -15.16
C GLU A 33 17.08 -24.51 -16.36
N THR A 34 17.33 -25.60 -17.10
CA THR A 34 16.41 -26.05 -18.18
C THR A 34 15.07 -26.48 -17.57
N THR A 35 14.14 -25.53 -17.52
CA THR A 35 12.91 -25.67 -16.74
C THR A 35 11.71 -25.98 -17.63
N ARG A 36 11.00 -27.08 -17.35
CA ARG A 36 9.70 -27.35 -17.98
C ARG A 36 8.69 -26.25 -17.67
N LYS A 37 7.96 -25.80 -18.70
CA LYS A 37 6.91 -24.76 -18.62
C LYS A 37 7.44 -23.43 -18.04
N PHE A 38 8.66 -23.04 -18.42
CA PHE A 38 9.33 -21.82 -17.96
C PHE A 38 8.40 -20.58 -18.05
N ASP A 39 7.83 -20.29 -19.22
CA ASP A 39 6.97 -19.11 -19.41
C ASP A 39 5.74 -19.09 -18.50
N SER A 40 5.14 -20.26 -18.25
CA SER A 40 4.00 -20.38 -17.34
C SER A 40 4.40 -20.09 -15.89
N LYS A 41 5.58 -20.54 -15.47
CA LYS A 41 6.12 -20.27 -14.13
C LYS A 41 6.47 -18.79 -13.96
N ILE A 42 7.15 -18.19 -14.93
CA ILE A 42 7.46 -16.75 -14.91
C ILE A 42 6.19 -15.91 -14.83
N ARG A 43 5.17 -16.24 -15.65
CA ARG A 43 3.87 -15.56 -15.61
C ARG A 43 3.22 -15.67 -14.23
N TYR A 44 3.21 -16.86 -13.63
CA TYR A 44 2.64 -17.08 -12.31
C TYR A 44 3.40 -16.29 -11.22
N LEU A 45 4.73 -16.23 -11.30
CA LEU A 45 5.57 -15.45 -10.39
C LEU A 45 5.29 -13.95 -10.53
N ASN A 46 5.19 -13.43 -11.76
CA ASN A 46 4.85 -12.02 -12.01
C ASN A 46 3.46 -11.67 -11.45
N GLN A 47 2.47 -12.54 -11.61
CA GLN A 47 1.14 -12.35 -11.03
C GLN A 47 1.17 -12.37 -9.48
N THR A 48 1.96 -13.29 -8.92
CA THR A 48 2.14 -13.40 -7.46
C THR A 48 2.79 -12.14 -6.88
N TYR A 49 3.70 -11.50 -7.62
CA TYR A 49 4.29 -10.22 -7.23
C TYR A 49 3.22 -9.15 -7.02
N VAL A 50 2.35 -8.95 -8.02
CA VAL A 50 1.26 -7.96 -7.98
C VAL A 50 0.31 -8.20 -6.81
N PHE A 51 -0.02 -9.46 -6.52
CA PHE A 51 -0.85 -9.82 -5.37
C PHE A 51 -0.25 -9.36 -4.04
N HIS A 52 1.03 -9.68 -3.80
CA HIS A 52 1.70 -9.32 -2.56
C HIS A 52 1.89 -7.81 -2.47
N LEU A 53 2.26 -7.15 -3.57
CA LEU A 53 2.44 -5.70 -3.62
C LEU A 53 1.14 -4.97 -3.20
N VAL A 54 0.00 -5.35 -3.78
CA VAL A 54 -1.30 -4.73 -3.43
C VAL A 54 -1.73 -5.08 -2.01
N ALA A 55 -1.43 -6.28 -1.51
CA ALA A 55 -1.71 -6.65 -0.13
C ALA A 55 -0.90 -5.81 0.87
N TYR A 56 0.40 -5.65 0.62
CA TYR A 56 1.27 -4.81 1.44
C TYR A 56 0.87 -3.33 1.39
N TRP A 57 0.44 -2.84 0.22
CA TRP A 57 -0.09 -1.49 0.07
C TRP A 57 -1.34 -1.25 0.94
N GLN A 58 -2.28 -2.20 0.93
CA GLN A 58 -3.46 -2.11 1.79
C GLN A 58 -3.08 -2.11 3.27
N ASP A 59 -2.22 -3.04 3.69
CA ASP A 59 -1.73 -3.16 5.07
C ASP A 59 -1.00 -1.88 5.54
N PHE A 60 -0.25 -1.24 4.65
CA PHE A 60 0.39 0.05 4.92
C PHE A 60 -0.63 1.15 5.24
N VAL A 61 -1.65 1.36 4.39
CA VAL A 61 -2.67 2.40 4.61
C VAL A 61 -3.41 2.13 5.92
N GLU A 62 -3.75 0.88 6.16
CA GLU A 62 -4.39 0.43 7.38
C GLU A 62 -3.54 0.69 8.64
N SER A 63 -2.25 0.36 8.57
CA SER A 63 -1.27 0.62 9.64
C SER A 63 -1.05 2.11 9.89
N LEU A 64 -1.11 2.93 8.83
CA LEU A 64 -1.01 4.38 8.93
C LEU A 64 -2.16 4.97 9.74
N VAL A 65 -3.40 4.54 9.47
CA VAL A 65 -4.57 4.95 10.25
C VAL A 65 -4.45 4.52 11.71
N ARG A 66 -4.08 3.25 11.97
CA ARG A 66 -3.92 2.75 13.35
C ARG A 66 -2.87 3.54 14.13
N ARG A 67 -1.73 3.85 13.50
CA ARG A 67 -0.68 4.65 14.13
C ARG A 67 -1.18 6.05 14.45
N LYS A 68 -1.73 6.78 13.47
CA LYS A 68 -2.20 8.15 13.69
C LYS A 68 -3.25 8.23 14.80
N PHE A 69 -4.17 7.29 14.83
CA PHE A 69 -5.17 7.20 15.91
C PHE A 69 -4.53 6.96 17.29
N THR A 70 -3.53 6.09 17.36
CA THR A 70 -2.77 5.84 18.61
C THR A 70 -2.03 7.09 19.06
N ASP A 71 -1.44 7.82 18.11
CA ASP A 71 -0.69 9.04 18.41
C ASP A 71 -1.62 10.13 18.94
N ILE A 72 -2.78 10.36 18.31
CA ILE A 72 -3.83 11.28 18.80
C ILE A 72 -4.21 10.94 20.24
N LYS A 73 -4.57 9.67 20.52
CA LYS A 73 -4.91 9.21 21.88
C LYS A 73 -3.81 9.50 22.90
N SER A 74 -2.55 9.32 22.51
CA SER A 74 -1.42 9.54 23.42
C SER A 74 -1.26 11.02 23.83
N TYR A 75 -1.71 11.96 22.99
CA TYR A 75 -1.73 13.39 23.30
C TYR A 75 -2.94 13.82 24.11
N SER A 76 -4.11 13.21 23.88
CA SER A 76 -5.37 13.62 24.51
C SER A 76 -5.50 13.09 25.95
N GLY A 77 -4.81 12.02 26.33
CA GLY A 77 -5.02 11.34 27.61
C GLY A 77 -6.25 10.41 27.60
N PRO A 78 -6.46 9.59 28.64
CA PRO A 78 -7.53 8.59 28.65
C PRO A 78 -8.91 9.25 28.74
N TYR A 79 -9.76 9.03 27.72
CA TYR A 79 -11.15 9.48 27.68
C TYR A 79 -12.13 8.31 27.83
N PRO A 80 -13.30 8.51 28.47
CA PRO A 80 -14.33 7.48 28.64
C PRO A 80 -14.84 6.83 27.34
N LEU A 81 -14.64 7.49 26.20
CA LEU A 81 -15.10 7.02 24.88
C LEU A 81 -13.98 6.40 24.03
N ASP A 82 -12.78 6.23 24.56
CA ASP A 82 -11.62 5.75 23.79
C ASP A 82 -11.84 4.37 23.16
N ASP A 83 -12.48 3.46 23.89
CA ASP A 83 -12.78 2.11 23.39
C ASP A 83 -13.82 2.14 22.27
N LEU A 84 -14.85 2.98 22.41
CA LEU A 84 -15.86 3.18 21.37
C LEU A 84 -15.23 3.75 20.09
N LEU A 85 -14.35 4.75 20.23
CA LEU A 85 -13.63 5.33 19.11
C LEU A 85 -12.70 4.31 18.45
N ALA A 86 -11.95 3.52 19.23
CA ALA A 86 -11.09 2.47 18.70
C ALA A 86 -11.90 1.44 17.90
N GLN A 87 -13.03 1.00 18.43
CA GLN A 87 -13.91 0.06 17.75
C GLN A 87 -14.48 0.64 16.45
N ASN A 88 -14.83 1.93 16.43
CA ASN A 88 -15.27 2.62 15.22
C ASN A 88 -14.17 2.67 14.15
N VAL A 89 -12.93 3.00 14.53
CA VAL A 89 -11.78 2.98 13.60
C VAL A 89 -11.57 1.58 13.03
N GLU A 90 -11.55 0.55 13.87
CA GLU A 90 -11.37 -0.84 13.40
C GLU A 90 -12.52 -1.30 12.50
N ASN A 91 -13.76 -0.89 12.76
CA ASN A 91 -14.88 -1.19 11.89
C ASN A 91 -14.75 -0.51 10.50
N LYS A 92 -14.20 0.71 10.44
CA LYS A 92 -13.89 1.38 9.17
C LYS A 92 -12.79 0.65 8.42
N LEU A 93 -11.73 0.23 9.10
CA LEU A 93 -10.62 -0.52 8.51
C LEU A 93 -11.06 -1.88 7.97
N LYS A 94 -11.93 -2.61 8.68
CA LYS A 94 -12.53 -3.87 8.17
C LYS A 94 -13.33 -3.70 6.89
N ARG A 95 -13.89 -2.51 6.65
CA ARG A 95 -14.65 -2.19 5.43
C ARG A 95 -13.78 -1.59 4.34
N PHE A 96 -12.55 -1.20 4.67
CA PHE A 96 -11.59 -0.65 3.73
C PHE A 96 -11.10 -1.75 2.79
N ASN A 97 -11.72 -1.79 1.62
CA ASN A 97 -11.39 -2.70 0.55
C ASN A 97 -10.92 -1.88 -0.65
N THR A 98 -9.95 -2.40 -1.40
CA THR A 98 -9.41 -1.73 -2.60
C THR A 98 -8.80 -0.36 -2.27
N PRO A 99 -7.50 -0.30 -1.95
CA PRO A 99 -6.82 0.92 -1.51
C PRO A 99 -6.52 1.89 -2.67
N ASN A 100 -7.56 2.36 -3.37
CA ASN A 100 -7.46 3.40 -4.39
C ASN A 100 -7.55 4.81 -3.78
N THR A 101 -7.26 5.83 -4.57
CA THR A 101 -7.27 7.24 -4.16
C THR A 101 -8.57 7.65 -3.45
N LYS A 102 -9.73 7.27 -4.00
CA LYS A 102 -11.05 7.63 -3.46
C LYS A 102 -11.27 7.00 -2.09
N ASN A 103 -10.97 5.72 -1.95
CA ASN A 103 -11.18 4.98 -0.71
C ASN A 103 -10.21 5.44 0.38
N ILE A 104 -8.97 5.79 0.02
CA ILE A 104 -7.97 6.36 0.93
C ILE A 104 -8.43 7.72 1.46
N ASP A 105 -8.80 8.64 0.56
CA ASP A 105 -9.33 9.96 0.93
C ASP A 105 -10.57 9.82 1.83
N GLN A 106 -11.49 8.91 1.49
CA GLN A 106 -12.71 8.68 2.26
C GLN A 106 -12.40 8.12 3.65
N LEU A 107 -11.49 7.14 3.76
CA LEU A 107 -11.09 6.55 5.04
C LEU A 107 -10.48 7.60 5.96
N LEU A 108 -9.55 8.42 5.44
CA LEU A 108 -8.87 9.45 6.24
C LEU A 108 -9.81 10.61 6.60
N LYS A 109 -10.73 10.98 5.69
CA LYS A 109 -11.81 11.94 5.99
C LYS A 109 -12.72 11.44 7.10
N ASP A 110 -13.23 10.22 6.97
CA ASP A 110 -14.18 9.68 7.94
C ASP A 110 -13.53 9.44 9.30
N THR A 111 -12.23 9.17 9.34
CA THR A 111 -11.52 8.84 10.58
C THR A 111 -10.96 10.07 11.28
N PHE A 112 -10.38 11.03 10.54
CA PHE A 112 -9.64 12.16 11.10
C PHE A 112 -10.11 13.53 10.58
N GLY A 113 -11.12 13.59 9.70
CA GLY A 113 -11.52 14.84 9.04
C GLY A 113 -10.58 15.30 7.92
N LEU A 114 -9.57 14.49 7.59
CA LEU A 114 -8.59 14.77 6.54
C LEU A 114 -9.22 14.70 5.15
N THR A 115 -9.45 15.85 4.51
CA THR A 115 -10.05 15.90 3.17
C THR A 115 -8.98 15.93 2.08
N LYS A 116 -9.15 15.09 1.05
CA LYS A 116 -8.32 15.06 -0.16
C LYS A 116 -6.81 14.90 0.11
N VAL A 117 -6.43 14.14 1.14
CA VAL A 117 -5.01 13.93 1.53
C VAL A 117 -4.13 13.42 0.38
N THR A 118 -4.69 12.68 -0.58
CA THR A 118 -3.99 12.23 -1.79
C THR A 118 -3.61 13.36 -2.75
N THR A 119 -3.90 14.63 -2.46
CA THR A 119 -3.27 15.77 -3.15
C THR A 119 -1.76 15.85 -2.91
N CYS A 120 -1.23 15.15 -1.89
CA CYS A 120 0.22 15.01 -1.71
C CYS A 120 0.93 14.25 -2.84
N TRP A 121 0.18 13.61 -3.74
CA TRP A 121 0.70 12.90 -4.92
C TRP A 121 0.84 13.81 -6.15
N ASP A 122 0.83 15.12 -5.95
CA ASP A 122 1.14 16.11 -6.98
C ASP A 122 2.58 16.56 -6.77
N THR A 123 3.51 15.97 -7.54
CA THR A 123 4.96 16.21 -7.46
C THR A 123 5.48 16.78 -8.77
N GLU A 124 6.78 17.09 -8.82
CA GLU A 124 7.44 17.51 -10.07
C GLU A 124 7.52 16.36 -11.09
N ASP A 125 7.59 15.11 -10.61
CA ASP A 125 7.74 13.91 -11.45
C ASP A 125 6.40 13.39 -11.99
N PHE A 126 5.31 13.55 -11.24
CA PHE A 126 3.98 13.15 -11.67
C PHE A 126 2.88 13.96 -11.00
N SER A 127 1.78 14.15 -11.74
CA SER A 127 0.57 14.75 -11.22
C SER A 127 -0.27 13.76 -10.42
N ARG A 128 -1.16 14.29 -9.57
CA ARG A 128 -2.15 13.47 -8.85
C ARG A 128 -3.01 12.59 -9.77
N VAL A 129 -3.32 13.08 -10.97
CA VAL A 129 -4.11 12.34 -11.96
C VAL A 129 -3.34 11.13 -12.47
N GLN A 130 -2.08 11.32 -12.86
CA GLN A 130 -1.19 10.23 -13.27
C GLN A 130 -0.99 9.23 -12.13
N ALA A 131 -0.84 9.72 -10.89
CA ALA A 131 -0.68 8.84 -9.75
C ALA A 131 -1.89 7.93 -9.52
N LYS A 132 -3.09 8.52 -9.60
CA LYS A 132 -4.35 7.79 -9.52
C LYS A 132 -4.47 6.75 -10.63
N GLU A 133 -4.24 7.15 -11.88
CA GLU A 133 -4.37 6.26 -13.04
C GLU A 133 -3.43 5.06 -12.94
N ARG A 134 -2.16 5.29 -12.57
CA ARG A 134 -1.18 4.23 -12.39
C ARG A 134 -1.57 3.29 -11.24
N LEU A 135 -1.96 3.83 -10.09
CA LEU A 135 -2.44 3.02 -8.96
C LEU A 135 -3.67 2.18 -9.34
N ASP A 136 -4.66 2.78 -10.01
CA ASP A 136 -5.86 2.09 -10.47
C ASP A 136 -5.51 0.95 -11.45
N GLY A 137 -4.51 1.13 -12.32
CA GLY A 137 -4.01 0.09 -13.22
C GLY A 137 -3.37 -1.11 -12.49
N ILE A 138 -2.62 -0.87 -11.41
CA ILE A 138 -2.05 -1.93 -10.55
C ILE A 138 -3.19 -2.68 -9.84
N LEU A 139 -4.13 -1.96 -9.25
CA LEU A 139 -5.28 -2.55 -8.54
C LEU A 139 -6.18 -3.34 -9.49
N LEU A 140 -6.39 -2.85 -10.72
CA LEU A 140 -7.11 -3.56 -11.76
C LEU A 140 -6.40 -4.86 -12.14
N SER A 141 -5.08 -4.85 -12.27
CA SER A 141 -4.29 -6.06 -12.55
C SER A 141 -4.51 -7.10 -11.45
N ARG A 142 -4.42 -6.71 -10.16
CA ARG A 142 -4.72 -7.62 -9.04
C ARG A 142 -6.16 -8.15 -9.08
N HIS A 143 -7.14 -7.30 -9.39
CA HIS A 143 -8.54 -7.72 -9.51
C HIS A 143 -8.71 -8.76 -10.63
N GLN A 144 -8.16 -8.51 -11.82
CA GLN A 144 -8.24 -9.45 -12.95
C GLN A 144 -7.57 -10.78 -12.63
N ILE A 145 -6.37 -10.76 -12.03
CA ILE A 145 -5.67 -11.99 -11.63
C ILE A 145 -6.49 -12.77 -10.60
N ALA A 146 -7.07 -12.12 -9.60
CA ALA A 146 -7.88 -12.80 -8.58
C ALA A 146 -9.14 -13.47 -9.13
N HIS A 147 -9.79 -12.87 -10.12
CA HIS A 147 -11.04 -13.40 -10.67
C HIS A 147 -10.85 -14.33 -11.86
N ARG A 148 -9.76 -14.17 -12.64
CA ARG A 148 -9.57 -14.84 -13.93
C ARG A 148 -8.24 -15.60 -14.04
N GLY A 149 -7.31 -15.43 -13.10
CA GLY A 149 -5.95 -15.98 -13.17
C GLY A 149 -5.05 -15.30 -14.20
N LEU A 150 -5.47 -14.16 -14.75
CA LEU A 150 -4.76 -13.42 -15.81
C LEU A 150 -5.14 -11.94 -15.79
N THR A 151 -4.21 -11.09 -16.23
CA THR A 151 -4.38 -9.65 -16.43
C THR A 151 -4.14 -9.30 -17.89
N SER A 152 -4.79 -8.25 -18.39
CA SER A 152 -4.55 -7.70 -19.73
C SER A 152 -3.27 -6.88 -19.81
N ARG A 153 -2.75 -6.41 -18.67
CA ARG A 153 -1.47 -5.71 -18.60
C ARG A 153 -0.35 -6.73 -18.70
N GLU A 154 0.61 -6.49 -19.59
CA GLU A 154 1.82 -7.30 -19.65
C GLU A 154 2.63 -7.10 -18.37
N LEU A 155 3.00 -8.21 -17.72
CA LEU A 155 3.79 -8.19 -16.49
C LEU A 155 5.16 -8.80 -16.75
N SER A 156 6.19 -8.06 -16.32
CA SER A 156 7.60 -8.43 -16.42
C SER A 156 8.28 -8.21 -15.08
N TYR A 157 9.54 -8.64 -14.98
CA TYR A 157 10.40 -8.30 -13.85
C TYR A 157 10.44 -6.78 -13.62
N GLU A 158 10.70 -6.05 -14.71
CA GLU A 158 10.93 -4.60 -14.72
C GLU A 158 9.65 -3.84 -14.35
N SER A 159 8.55 -4.08 -15.05
CA SER A 159 7.27 -3.41 -14.77
C SER A 159 6.76 -3.65 -13.34
N ASN A 160 6.97 -4.85 -12.79
CA ASN A 160 6.63 -5.15 -11.39
C ASN A 160 7.51 -4.37 -10.40
N PHE A 161 8.81 -4.24 -10.70
CA PHE A 161 9.74 -3.48 -9.88
C PHE A 161 9.40 -1.98 -9.90
N GLU A 162 9.16 -1.42 -11.08
CA GLU A 162 8.73 -0.03 -11.26
C GLU A 162 7.41 0.26 -10.51
N ASP A 163 6.44 -0.66 -10.55
CA ASP A 163 5.20 -0.53 -9.79
C ASP A 163 5.44 -0.54 -8.27
N MET A 164 6.39 -1.35 -7.80
CA MET A 164 6.77 -1.40 -6.40
C MET A 164 7.41 -0.09 -5.95
N GLU A 165 8.36 0.44 -6.71
CA GLU A 165 9.00 1.73 -6.43
C GLU A 165 7.96 2.85 -6.41
N PHE A 166 7.08 2.87 -7.40
CA PHE A 166 6.01 3.86 -7.48
C PHE A 166 5.07 3.80 -6.27
N ILE A 167 4.61 2.61 -5.85
CA ILE A 167 3.77 2.50 -4.64
C ILE A 167 4.55 2.89 -3.38
N PHE A 168 5.85 2.59 -3.30
CA PHE A 168 6.68 3.03 -2.18
C PHE A 168 6.78 4.55 -2.09
N GLU A 169 6.88 5.24 -3.22
CA GLU A 169 6.85 6.69 -3.29
C GLU A 169 5.50 7.27 -2.83
N LEU A 170 4.38 6.71 -3.33
CA LEU A 170 3.04 7.10 -2.85
C LEU A 170 2.87 6.91 -1.35
N ALA A 171 3.42 5.83 -0.79
CA ALA A 171 3.41 5.54 0.65
C ALA A 171 4.21 6.59 1.43
N THR A 172 5.37 6.98 0.91
CA THR A 172 6.23 8.00 1.54
C THR A 172 5.52 9.34 1.62
N LEU A 173 4.94 9.80 0.51
CA LEU A 173 4.18 11.05 0.44
C LEU A 173 2.94 11.02 1.34
N LEU A 174 2.20 9.90 1.32
CA LEU A 174 0.99 9.74 2.12
C LEU A 174 1.28 9.73 3.61
N GLN A 175 2.31 8.99 4.06
CA GLN A 175 2.68 8.99 5.48
C GLN A 175 3.07 10.38 5.94
N LYS A 176 3.89 11.10 5.16
CA LYS A 176 4.27 12.48 5.48
C LYS A 176 3.04 13.39 5.62
N ALA A 177 2.12 13.34 4.66
CA ALA A 177 0.91 14.16 4.70
C ALA A 177 -0.01 13.86 5.91
N VAL A 178 -0.08 12.59 6.33
CA VAL A 178 -0.85 12.19 7.53
C VAL A 178 -0.13 12.58 8.82
N ASP A 179 1.20 12.43 8.88
CA ASP A 179 2.01 12.79 10.04
C ASP A 179 1.97 14.32 10.28
N ASP A 180 2.11 15.12 9.22
CA ASP A 180 2.11 16.60 9.26
C ASP A 180 0.74 17.20 9.64
N HIS A 181 -0.35 16.41 9.57
CA HIS A 181 -1.66 16.89 9.97
C HIS A 181 -1.76 17.03 11.50
N ALA A 182 -1.81 18.27 11.99
CA ALA A 182 -2.14 18.55 13.38
C ALA A 182 -3.63 18.27 13.64
N VAL A 183 -3.91 17.55 14.72
CA VAL A 183 -5.26 17.35 15.29
C VAL A 183 -5.38 18.19 16.55
#